data_AF-A0A7S7EW63-F1
#
_entry.id   AF-A0A7S7EW63-F1
#
_cell.length_a   1.000
_cell.length_b   1.000
_cell.length_c   1.000
_cell.angle_alpha   90.00
_cell.angle_beta   90.00
_cell.angle_gamma   90.00
#
_symmetry.space_group_name_H-M   'P 1'
#
loop_
_entity.id
_entity.type
_entity.pdbx_description
1 polymer ?
#
loop_
_entity_poly.entity_id
_entity_poly.type
_entity_poly.pdbx_seq_one_letter_code
_entity_poly.pdbx_strand_id
1 'polypeptide(L)'
;MQEELLCILYKHLCSLEDSIMDWKFVLALIFALIVAVFALQNAGAVDISFLTFELTISQALVILISAVFGALVVLLLSLVRWIKGQAKLKNLSKTVTGLEQENKQLRMKLEHLEIVENEKIDLEKIPH
;
A
#
# COMPACT_ATOMS: atom_id res chain seq x y z
N MET A 1 25.62 2.82 -19.52
CA MET A 1 25.21 3.07 -18.12
C MET A 1 24.26 4.28 -18.00
N GLN A 2 24.52 5.43 -18.66
CA GLN A 2 23.56 6.56 -18.60
C GLN A 2 22.25 6.33 -19.38
N GLU A 3 22.28 5.61 -20.50
CA GLU A 3 21.05 5.35 -21.28
C GLU A 3 20.03 4.44 -20.56
N GLU A 4 20.49 3.45 -19.78
CA GLU A 4 19.61 2.62 -18.96
C GLU A 4 18.94 3.43 -17.84
N LEU A 5 19.67 4.36 -17.22
CA LEU A 5 19.12 5.21 -16.17
C LEU A 5 18.06 6.18 -16.72
N LEU A 6 18.30 6.72 -17.92
CA LEU A 6 17.34 7.58 -18.62
C LEU A 6 16.07 6.79 -19.01
N CYS A 7 16.23 5.55 -19.47
CA CYS A 7 15.12 4.67 -19.84
C CYS A 7 14.29 4.26 -18.62
N ILE A 8 14.93 3.98 -17.47
CA ILE A 8 14.25 3.68 -16.20
C ILE A 8 13.48 4.91 -15.70
N LEU A 9 14.10 6.09 -15.73
CA LEU A 9 13.47 7.34 -15.32
C LEU A 9 12.26 7.69 -16.21
N TYR A 10 12.40 7.52 -17.52
CA TYR A 10 11.33 7.78 -18.49
C TYR A 10 10.19 6.75 -18.37
N LYS A 11 10.50 5.48 -18.11
CA LYS A 11 9.50 4.44 -17.84
C LYS A 11 8.76 4.68 -16.53
N HIS A 12 9.43 5.24 -15.53
CA HIS A 12 8.81 5.63 -14.27
C HIS A 12 7.92 6.88 -14.41
N LEU A 13 8.35 7.87 -15.20
CA LEU A 13 7.54 9.05 -15.56
C LEU A 13 6.33 8.69 -16.44
N CYS A 14 6.50 7.82 -17.45
CA CYS A 14 5.41 7.32 -18.30
C CYS A 14 4.37 6.54 -17.49
N SER A 15 4.82 5.71 -16.54
CA SER A 15 3.93 4.97 -15.65
C SER A 15 3.16 5.85 -14.64
N LEU A 16 3.59 7.10 -14.43
CA LEU A 16 2.84 8.10 -13.66
C LEU A 16 1.77 8.80 -14.51
N GLU A 17 2.01 8.95 -15.82
CA GLU A 17 1.08 9.60 -16.77
C GLU A 17 -0.08 8.67 -17.19
N ASP A 18 0.17 7.36 -17.33
CA ASP A 18 -0.81 6.39 -17.84
C ASP A 18 -1.99 6.12 -16.88
N SER A 19 -1.87 6.44 -15.59
CA SER A 19 -2.97 6.22 -14.62
C SER A 19 -4.07 7.30 -14.68
N ILE A 20 -3.94 8.29 -15.57
CA ILE A 20 -4.83 9.46 -15.68
C ILE A 20 -5.96 9.21 -16.70
N MET A 21 -5.86 8.23 -17.59
CA MET A 21 -6.92 7.90 -18.57
C MET A 21 -7.76 6.68 -18.17
N ASP A 22 -8.00 6.54 -16.86
CA ASP A 22 -9.06 5.67 -16.33
C ASP A 22 -10.39 6.43 -16.31
N TRP A 23 -11.52 5.75 -16.54
CA TRP A 23 -12.89 6.30 -16.38
C TRP A 23 -13.08 7.13 -15.09
N LYS A 24 -12.32 6.80 -14.05
CA LYS A 24 -12.26 7.53 -12.77
C LYS A 24 -11.86 9.00 -12.92
N PHE A 25 -10.92 9.33 -13.80
CA PHE A 25 -10.48 10.70 -14.02
C PHE A 25 -11.58 11.53 -14.69
N VAL A 26 -12.23 10.98 -15.72
CA VAL A 26 -13.39 11.59 -16.36
C VAL A 26 -14.52 11.80 -15.34
N LEU A 27 -14.78 10.80 -14.50
CA LEU A 27 -15.79 10.88 -13.44
C LEU A 27 -15.43 11.93 -12.36
N ALA A 28 -14.15 12.04 -12.01
CA ALA A 28 -13.66 13.04 -11.06
C ALA A 28 -13.79 14.48 -11.62
N LEU A 29 -13.52 14.68 -12.91
CA LEU A 29 -13.73 15.97 -13.57
C LEU A 29 -15.21 16.38 -13.58
N ILE A 30 -16.11 15.45 -13.94
CA ILE A 30 -17.56 15.71 -13.89
C ILE A 30 -17.99 16.05 -12.46
N PHE A 31 -17.52 15.30 -11.47
CA PHE A 31 -17.82 15.55 -10.07
C PHE A 31 -17.32 16.93 -9.61
N ALA A 32 -16.08 17.30 -9.99
CA ALA A 32 -15.52 18.62 -9.68
C ALA A 32 -16.34 19.77 -10.30
N LEU A 33 -16.84 19.59 -11.53
CA LEU A 33 -17.71 20.56 -12.18
C LEU A 33 -19.04 20.73 -11.44
N ILE A 34 -19.65 19.62 -11.00
CA ILE A 34 -20.89 19.64 -10.20
C ILE A 34 -20.66 20.41 -8.89
N VAL A 35 -19.55 20.13 -8.19
CA VAL A 35 -19.19 20.84 -6.95
C VAL A 35 -18.97 22.33 -7.21
N ALA A 36 -18.32 22.70 -8.31
CA ALA A 36 -18.09 24.10 -8.68
C ALA A 36 -19.41 24.84 -8.99
N VAL A 37 -20.31 24.22 -9.75
CA VAL A 37 -21.65 24.78 -10.03
C VAL A 37 -22.46 24.90 -8.74
N PHE A 38 -22.42 23.87 -7.89
CA PHE A 38 -23.07 23.89 -6.59
C PHE A 38 -22.54 25.04 -5.72
N ALA A 39 -21.22 25.26 -5.70
CA ALA A 39 -20.60 26.35 -4.95
C ALA A 39 -21.03 27.72 -5.48
N LEU A 40 -21.13 27.88 -6.80
CA LEU A 40 -21.55 29.13 -7.44
C LEU A 40 -23.02 29.45 -7.14
N GLN A 41 -23.91 28.44 -7.20
CA GLN A 41 -25.33 28.61 -6.91
C GLN A 41 -25.61 28.85 -5.42
N ASN A 42 -24.83 28.23 -4.54
CA ASN A 42 -24.98 28.33 -3.09
C ASN A 42 -23.91 29.27 -2.48
N ALA A 43 -23.54 30.31 -3.25
CA ALA A 43 -22.66 31.39 -2.79
C ALA A 43 -23.37 32.34 -1.80
N GLY A 44 -24.69 32.18 -1.60
CA GLY A 44 -25.45 32.89 -0.60
C GLY A 44 -24.89 32.69 0.80
N ALA A 45 -24.76 33.78 1.55
CA ALA A 45 -24.39 33.74 2.95
C ALA A 45 -25.54 33.12 3.75
N VAL A 46 -25.22 32.14 4.59
CA VAL A 46 -26.15 31.56 5.57
C VAL A 46 -25.64 31.89 6.95
N ASP A 47 -26.56 32.35 7.77
CA ASP A 47 -26.33 32.56 9.19
C ASP A 47 -26.26 31.20 9.87
N ILE A 48 -25.08 30.88 10.41
CA ILE A 48 -24.89 29.67 11.19
C ILE A 48 -24.75 30.10 12.65
N SER A 49 -25.78 29.80 13.44
CA SER A 49 -25.78 29.98 14.89
C SER A 49 -25.16 28.75 15.56
N PHE A 50 -23.90 28.85 15.97
CA PHE A 50 -23.19 27.79 16.71
C PHE A 50 -23.08 28.18 18.19
N LEU A 51 -23.88 27.55 19.06
CA LEU A 51 -23.91 27.61 20.55
C LEU A 51 -23.98 29.02 21.21
N THR A 52 -23.15 29.97 20.77
CA THR A 52 -23.16 31.40 21.15
C THR A 52 -22.58 32.33 20.08
N PHE A 53 -22.20 31.82 18.90
CA PHE A 53 -21.60 32.58 17.81
C PHE A 53 -22.48 32.57 16.56
N GLU A 54 -22.72 33.75 16.02
CA GLU A 54 -23.40 33.98 14.74
C GLU A 54 -22.30 34.25 13.69
N LEU A 55 -22.15 33.36 12.71
CA LEU A 55 -21.19 33.53 11.62
C LEU A 55 -21.93 33.49 10.28
N THR A 56 -21.83 34.57 9.52
CA THR A 56 -22.28 34.69 8.13
C THR A 56 -21.22 34.10 7.20
N ILE A 57 -21.42 32.87 6.74
CA ILE A 57 -20.50 32.20 5.81
C ILE A 57 -21.31 31.63 4.64
N SER A 58 -20.72 31.54 3.45
CA SER A 58 -21.40 30.87 2.33
C SER A 58 -21.57 29.36 2.59
N GLN A 59 -22.70 28.81 2.16
CA GLN A 59 -22.96 27.36 2.27
C GLN A 59 -21.89 26.54 1.53
N ALA A 60 -21.42 27.07 0.40
CA ALA A 60 -20.34 26.48 -0.38
C ALA A 60 -19.05 26.28 0.45
N LEU A 61 -18.68 27.25 1.30
CA LEU A 61 -17.47 27.16 2.11
C LEU A 61 -17.57 26.03 3.16
N VAL A 62 -18.75 25.86 3.76
CA VAL A 62 -19.01 24.79 4.73
C VAL A 62 -18.82 23.41 4.09
N ILE A 63 -19.32 23.23 2.86
CA ILE A 63 -19.21 21.97 2.12
C ILE A 63 -17.76 21.72 1.69
N LEU A 64 -17.04 22.74 1.24
CA LEU A 64 -15.62 22.62 0.90
C LEU A 64 -14.79 22.20 2.11
N ILE A 65 -14.96 22.86 3.26
CA ILE A 65 -14.24 22.51 4.49
C ILE A 65 -14.56 21.07 4.90
N SER A 66 -15.83 20.67 4.83
CA SER A 66 -16.26 19.30 5.14
C SER A 66 -15.65 18.26 4.19
N ALA A 67 -15.58 18.56 2.88
CA ALA A 67 -14.96 17.70 1.89
C ALA A 67 -13.46 17.54 2.11
N VAL A 68 -12.76 18.65 2.39
CA VAL A 68 -11.33 18.64 2.73
C VAL A 68 -11.08 17.82 3.99
N PHE A 69 -11.92 17.97 5.01
CA PHE A 69 -11.82 17.21 6.25
C PHE A 69 -12.05 15.70 6.00
N GLY A 70 -13.06 15.35 5.19
CA GLY A 70 -13.32 13.99 4.77
C GLY A 70 -12.14 13.38 4.01
N ALA A 71 -11.54 14.12 3.07
CA ALA A 71 -10.35 13.70 2.33
C ALA A 71 -9.15 13.48 3.26
N LEU A 72 -8.94 14.38 4.23
CA LEU A 72 -7.88 14.24 5.23
C LEU A 72 -8.05 12.96 6.06
N VAL A 73 -9.26 12.65 6.52
CA VAL A 73 -9.54 11.41 7.26
C VAL A 73 -9.22 10.18 6.41
N VAL A 74 -9.64 10.15 5.15
CA VAL A 74 -9.36 9.03 4.23
C VAL A 74 -7.84 8.86 4.01
N LEU A 75 -7.10 9.97 3.87
CA LEU A 75 -5.64 9.95 3.73
C LEU A 75 -4.98 9.35 4.97
N LEU A 76 -5.40 9.76 6.17
CA LEU A 76 -4.86 9.23 7.43
C LEU A 76 -5.13 7.72 7.57
N LEU A 77 -6.36 7.27 7.27
CA LEU A 77 -6.70 5.85 7.31
C LEU A 77 -5.90 5.04 6.28
N SER A 78 -5.69 5.60 5.09
CA SER A 78 -4.88 4.97 4.04
C SER A 78 -3.42 4.82 4.47
N LEU A 79 -2.85 5.84 5.11
CA LEU A 79 -1.50 5.80 5.64
C LEU A 79 -1.33 4.71 6.72
N VAL A 80 -2.28 4.62 7.65
CA VAL A 80 -2.27 3.57 8.68
C VAL A 80 -2.33 2.17 8.05
N ARG A 81 -3.18 1.98 7.03
CA ARG A 81 -3.29 0.70 6.31
C ARG A 81 -1.99 0.36 5.58
N TRP A 82 -1.34 1.34 4.96
CA TRP A 82 -0.05 1.17 4.29
C TRP A 82 1.04 0.73 5.28
N ILE A 83 1.18 1.40 6.42
CA ILE A 83 2.16 1.04 7.46
C ILE A 83 1.91 -0.39 7.97
N LYS A 84 0.66 -0.75 8.27
CA LYS A 84 0.30 -2.12 8.68
C LYS A 84 0.62 -3.15 7.60
N GLY A 85 0.41 -2.80 6.33
CA GLY A 85 0.78 -3.63 5.18
C GLY A 85 2.29 -3.88 5.13
N GLN A 86 3.11 -2.84 5.27
CA GLN A 86 4.57 -2.95 5.28
C GLN A 86 5.08 -3.82 6.45
N ALA A 87 4.49 -3.67 7.63
CA ALA A 87 4.82 -4.52 8.78
C ALA A 87 4.51 -6.01 8.51
N LYS A 88 3.36 -6.30 7.89
CA LYS A 88 2.99 -7.67 7.50
C LYS A 88 3.96 -8.24 6.45
N LEU A 89 4.32 -7.46 5.43
CA LEU A 89 5.31 -7.83 4.42
C LEU A 89 6.64 -8.22 5.05
N LYS A 90 7.14 -7.40 5.98
CA LYS A 90 8.40 -7.67 6.70
C LYS A 90 8.32 -8.95 7.53
N ASN A 91 7.21 -9.18 8.23
CA ASN A 91 7.02 -10.38 9.02
C ASN A 91 6.92 -11.64 8.14
N LEU A 92 6.16 -11.56 7.05
CA LEU A 92 6.00 -12.67 6.12
C LEU A 92 7.33 -13.04 5.47
N SER A 93 8.12 -12.05 5.05
CA SER A 93 9.48 -12.26 4.53
C SER A 93 10.37 -12.97 5.56
N LYS A 94 10.37 -12.54 6.83
CA LYS A 94 11.12 -13.22 7.89
C LYS A 94 10.68 -14.68 8.09
N THR A 95 9.37 -14.94 8.06
CA THR A 95 8.84 -16.31 8.17
C THR A 95 9.31 -17.18 7.02
N VAL A 96 9.26 -16.68 5.78
CA VAL A 96 9.75 -17.41 4.60
C VAL A 96 11.23 -17.76 4.75
N THR A 97 12.08 -16.78 5.09
CA THR A 97 13.52 -17.03 5.28
C THR A 97 13.79 -18.02 6.41
N GLY A 98 13.04 -17.95 7.51
CA GLY A 98 13.15 -18.91 8.62
C GLY A 98 12.79 -20.33 8.20
N LEU A 99 11.68 -20.50 7.49
CA LEU A 99 11.24 -21.80 6.97
C LEU A 99 12.20 -22.37 5.91
N GLU A 100 12.82 -21.53 5.09
CA GLU A 100 13.86 -21.94 4.14
C GLU A 100 15.11 -22.44 4.87
N GLN A 101 15.54 -21.75 5.94
CA GLN A 101 16.67 -22.18 6.76
C GLN A 101 16.39 -23.51 7.47
N GLU A 102 15.21 -23.67 8.06
CA GLU A 102 14.80 -24.91 8.72
C GLU A 102 14.76 -26.08 7.72
N ASN A 103 14.17 -25.87 6.53
CA ASN A 103 14.21 -26.86 5.46
C ASN A 103 15.63 -27.26 5.08
N LYS A 104 16.54 -26.28 4.97
CA LYS A 104 17.95 -26.54 4.65
C LYS A 104 18.62 -27.39 5.74
N GLN A 105 18.37 -27.07 7.02
CA GLN A 105 18.93 -27.84 8.15
C GLN A 105 18.39 -29.26 8.21
N LEU A 106 17.08 -29.44 8.02
CA LEU A 106 16.46 -30.77 8.01
C LEU A 106 17.01 -31.63 6.87
N ARG A 107 17.22 -31.06 5.68
CA ARG A 107 17.85 -31.75 4.55
C ARG A 107 19.28 -32.19 4.85
N MET A 108 20.10 -31.33 5.45
CA MET A 108 21.47 -31.71 5.86
C MET A 108 21.47 -32.81 6.93
N LYS A 109 20.54 -32.78 7.88
CA LYS A 109 20.41 -33.82 8.90
C LYS A 109 20.02 -35.16 8.29
N LEU A 110 19.07 -35.17 7.34
CA LEU A 110 18.69 -36.38 6.61
C LEU A 110 19.89 -36.95 5.83
N GLU A 111 20.62 -36.10 5.11
CA GLU A 111 21.82 -36.51 4.36
C GLU A 111 22.90 -37.10 5.28
N HIS A 112 23.17 -36.48 6.43
CA HIS A 112 24.12 -37.02 7.40
C HIS A 112 23.65 -38.35 8.01
N LEU A 113 22.35 -38.51 8.28
CA LEU A 113 21.80 -39.76 8.80
C LEU A 113 21.91 -40.89 7.76
N GLU A 114 21.65 -40.61 6.48
CA GLU A 114 21.82 -41.58 5.38
C GLU A 114 23.27 -42.03 5.23
N ILE A 115 24.24 -41.12 5.37
CA ILE A 115 25.67 -41.46 5.33
C ILE A 115 26.06 -42.35 6.52
N VAL A 116 25.63 -42.01 7.73
CA VAL A 116 25.92 -42.80 8.94
C VAL A 116 25.25 -44.17 8.89
N GLU A 117 24.06 -44.28 8.33
CA GLU A 117 23.35 -45.55 8.16
C GLU A 117 24.08 -46.45 7.16
N ASN A 118 24.54 -45.91 6.02
CA ASN A 118 25.37 -46.66 5.07
C ASN A 118 26.73 -47.09 5.66
N GLU A 119 27.39 -46.22 6.43
CA GLU A 119 28.67 -46.55 7.08
C GLU A 119 28.53 -47.68 8.11
N LYS A 120 27.38 -47.77 8.80
CA LYS A 120 27.09 -48.87 9.73
C LYS A 120 26.77 -50.19 9.02
N ILE A 121 26.11 -50.14 7.87
CA ILE A 121 25.81 -51.32 7.04
C ILE A 121 27.11 -51.94 6.49
N ASP A 122 28.11 -51.11 6.18
CA ASP A 122 29.42 -51.58 5.72
C ASP A 122 30.27 -52.16 6.86
N LEU A 123 30.09 -51.69 8.10
CA LEU A 123 30.76 -52.23 9.29
C LEU A 123 30.16 -53.56 9.78
N GLU A 124 28.86 -53.80 9.61
CA GLU A 124 28.22 -55.08 9.97
C GLU A 124 28.52 -56.21 8.96
N LYS A 125 29.10 -55.88 7.79
CA LYS A 125 29.38 -56.83 6.71
C LYS A 125 30.78 -57.44 6.74
N ILE A 126 31.61 -57.12 7.73
CA ILE A 126 32.95 -57.70 7.87
C ILE A 126 32.79 -59.19 8.27
N PRO A 127 33.13 -60.15 7.39
CA PRO A 127 33.04 -61.56 7.73
C PRO A 127 34.15 -61.93 8.71
N HIS A 128 33.80 -62.73 9.73
CA HIS A 128 34.75 -63.43 10.60
C HIS A 128 35.69 -64.35 9.84
#